data_AF-A0A662XRJ9-F1
#
_entry.id   AF-A0A662XRJ9-F1
#
_cell.length_a   1.000
_cell.length_b   1.000
_cell.length_c   1.000
_cell.angle_alpha   90.00
_cell.angle_beta   90.00
_cell.angle_gamma   90.00
#
_symmetry.space_group_name_H-M   'P 1'
#
loop_
_entity.id
_entity.type
_entity.pdbx_description
1 polymer ?
#
loop_
_entity_poly.entity_id
_entity_poly.type
_entity_poly.pdbx_seq_one_letter_code
_entity_poly.pdbx_strand_id
1 'polypeptide(L)'
;EIPYVFASGLIFTIIFYPMMGFTSFVTGVLYWINVSLFVLMQTYLGQLFVYALPTVEVAAIVGVLINAIFLLFAGFNPPAGSIPDGYMWLYRITPHRYSLSILISLLFGDCPNEPTYDEATQTYLNVGPQIGCQPLENTPLSIGHTTVKGYIEQVFNMKHDDIWSNFGYVFIFIAIFRVLSLLALRYINHQKR
;
A
#
# COMPACT_ATOMS: atom_id res chain seq x y z
N GLU A 1 -18.43 0.27 -12.12
CA GLU A 1 -17.14 0.20 -11.37
C GLU A 1 -17.30 -0.06 -9.89
N ILE A 2 -17.78 0.88 -9.05
CA ILE A 2 -17.68 0.76 -7.59
C ILE A 2 -18.28 -0.54 -7.02
N PRO A 3 -19.55 -0.91 -7.29
CA PRO A 3 -20.12 -2.15 -6.74
C PRO A 3 -19.37 -3.41 -7.21
N TYR A 4 -18.94 -3.41 -8.47
CA TYR A 4 -18.20 -4.52 -9.07
C TYR A 4 -16.83 -4.71 -8.41
N VAL A 5 -16.07 -3.63 -8.22
CA VAL A 5 -14.74 -3.66 -7.60
C VAL A 5 -14.80 -4.04 -6.12
N PHE A 6 -15.83 -3.59 -5.40
CA PHE A 6 -16.02 -3.99 -4.01
C PHE A 6 -16.44 -5.46 -3.88
N ALA A 7 -17.32 -5.95 -4.77
CA ALA A 7 -17.70 -7.36 -4.80
C ALA A 7 -16.52 -8.27 -5.18
N SER A 8 -15.75 -7.92 -6.20
CA SER A 8 -14.57 -8.71 -6.61
C SER A 8 -13.48 -8.70 -5.54
N GLY A 9 -13.22 -7.54 -4.93
CA GLY A 9 -12.29 -7.44 -3.80
C GLY A 9 -12.76 -8.24 -2.57
N LEU A 10 -14.07 -8.36 -2.36
CA LEU A 10 -14.62 -9.17 -1.26
C LEU A 10 -14.35 -10.66 -1.51
N ILE A 11 -14.63 -11.14 -2.72
CA ILE A 11 -14.35 -12.52 -3.12
C ILE A 11 -12.85 -12.83 -2.95
N PHE A 12 -11.98 -11.92 -3.41
CA PHE A 12 -10.54 -12.05 -3.23
C PHE A 12 -10.16 -12.13 -1.74
N THR A 13 -10.70 -11.24 -0.91
CA THR A 13 -10.35 -11.18 0.52
C THR A 13 -10.81 -12.42 1.27
N ILE A 14 -12.02 -12.92 1.02
CA ILE A 14 -12.57 -14.12 1.69
C ILE A 14 -11.66 -15.34 1.46
N ILE A 15 -11.02 -15.43 0.30
CA ILE A 15 -10.13 -16.55 -0.05
C ILE A 15 -8.71 -16.32 0.49
N PHE A 16 -8.12 -15.15 0.20
CA PHE A 16 -6.69 -14.90 0.47
C PHE A 16 -6.41 -14.54 1.93
N TYR A 17 -7.27 -13.78 2.58
CA TYR A 17 -7.06 -13.35 3.97
C TYR A 17 -6.87 -14.53 4.95
N PRO A 18 -7.75 -15.55 4.97
CA PRO A 18 -7.53 -16.73 5.82
C PRO A 18 -6.39 -17.62 5.33
N MET A 19 -6.10 -17.66 4.03
CA MET A 19 -4.96 -18.41 3.48
C MET A 19 -3.61 -17.91 4.00
N MET A 20 -3.52 -16.61 4.29
CA MET A 20 -2.34 -16.01 4.94
C MET A 20 -2.26 -16.31 6.46
N GLY A 21 -3.27 -16.95 7.05
CA GLY A 21 -3.30 -17.31 8.47
C GLY A 21 -3.84 -16.22 9.41
N PHE A 22 -4.34 -15.09 8.87
CA PHE A 22 -4.93 -14.03 9.68
C PHE A 22 -6.41 -14.33 10.00
N THR A 23 -6.82 -14.07 11.24
CA THR A 23 -8.16 -14.45 11.74
C THR A 23 -9.01 -13.26 12.23
N SER A 24 -8.41 -12.08 12.39
CA SER A 24 -9.13 -10.89 12.88
C SER A 24 -10.19 -10.42 11.88
N PHE A 25 -11.45 -10.32 12.32
CA PHE A 25 -12.54 -9.86 11.48
C PHE A 25 -12.39 -8.38 11.08
N VAL A 26 -12.06 -7.52 12.04
CA VAL A 26 -11.91 -6.07 11.81
C VAL A 26 -10.78 -5.80 10.82
N THR A 27 -9.64 -6.48 11.00
CA THR A 27 -8.50 -6.38 10.08
C THR A 27 -8.87 -6.92 8.70
N GLY A 28 -9.64 -8.01 8.61
CA GLY A 28 -10.13 -8.54 7.34
C GLY A 28 -11.05 -7.59 6.58
N VAL A 29 -11.96 -6.90 7.28
CA VAL A 29 -12.83 -5.87 6.68
C VAL A 29 -12.01 -4.68 6.19
N LEU A 30 -11.06 -4.19 6.97
CA LEU A 30 -10.19 -3.07 6.56
C LEU A 30 -9.26 -3.46 5.40
N TYR A 31 -8.75 -4.69 5.39
CA TYR A 31 -7.99 -5.27 4.29
C TYR A 31 -8.83 -5.27 3.01
N TRP A 32 -10.07 -5.78 3.08
CA TRP A 32 -11.00 -5.78 1.95
C TRP A 32 -11.24 -4.37 1.41
N ILE A 33 -11.59 -3.42 2.28
CA ILE A 33 -11.83 -2.03 1.90
C ILE A 33 -10.59 -1.45 1.21
N ASN A 34 -9.40 -1.64 1.78
CA ASN A 34 -8.17 -1.11 1.18
C ASN A 34 -7.87 -1.73 -0.19
N VAL A 35 -7.97 -3.06 -0.34
CA VAL A 35 -7.77 -3.74 -1.63
C VAL A 35 -8.78 -3.25 -2.67
N SER A 36 -10.05 -3.13 -2.30
CA SER A 36 -11.09 -2.61 -3.20
C SER A 36 -10.84 -1.16 -3.58
N LEU A 37 -10.43 -0.29 -2.65
CA LEU A 37 -10.08 1.09 -2.95
C LEU A 37 -8.85 1.19 -3.85
N PHE A 38 -7.84 0.35 -3.65
CA PHE A 38 -6.66 0.30 -4.51
C PHE A 38 -7.02 -0.12 -5.94
N VAL A 39 -7.84 -1.17 -6.10
CA VAL A 39 -8.32 -1.58 -7.42
C VAL A 39 -9.14 -0.46 -8.06
N LEU A 40 -10.02 0.21 -7.31
CA LEU A 40 -10.82 1.33 -7.82
C LEU A 40 -9.94 2.50 -8.30
N MET A 41 -8.91 2.83 -7.52
CA MET A 41 -7.93 3.85 -7.88
C MET A 41 -7.20 3.51 -9.18
N GLN A 42 -6.80 2.25 -9.35
CA GLN A 42 -6.18 1.76 -10.59
C GLN A 42 -7.14 1.79 -11.78
N THR A 43 -8.42 1.44 -11.57
CA THR A 43 -9.46 1.57 -12.60
C THR A 43 -9.63 3.02 -13.05
N TYR A 44 -9.67 3.98 -12.13
CA TYR A 44 -9.79 5.40 -12.47
C TYR A 44 -8.54 5.96 -13.13
N LEU A 45 -7.35 5.51 -12.75
CA LEU A 45 -6.12 5.85 -13.44
C LEU A 45 -6.13 5.33 -14.90
N GLY A 46 -6.60 4.10 -15.11
CA GLY A 46 -6.76 3.53 -16.45
C GLY A 46 -7.78 4.33 -17.30
N GLN A 47 -8.91 4.70 -16.71
CA GLN A 47 -9.92 5.55 -17.37
C GLN A 47 -9.34 6.92 -17.77
N LEU A 48 -8.55 7.54 -16.89
CA LEU A 48 -7.86 8.80 -17.19
C LEU A 48 -7.01 8.67 -18.46
N PHE A 49 -6.20 7.62 -18.56
CA PHE A 49 -5.33 7.42 -19.72
C PHE A 49 -6.10 7.16 -21.00
N VAL A 50 -7.16 6.34 -20.95
CA VAL A 50 -8.00 6.08 -22.12
C VAL A 50 -8.69 7.34 -22.63
N TYR A 51 -9.09 8.25 -21.74
CA TYR A 51 -9.72 9.51 -22.14
C TYR A 51 -8.71 10.58 -22.57
N ALA A 52 -7.52 10.60 -21.97
CA ALA A 52 -6.50 11.61 -22.27
C ALA A 52 -5.71 11.32 -23.55
N LEU A 53 -5.48 10.05 -23.88
CA LEU A 53 -4.58 9.64 -24.96
C LEU A 53 -5.32 9.28 -26.26
N PRO A 54 -4.69 9.44 -27.43
CA PRO A 54 -5.36 9.34 -28.72
C PRO A 54 -5.77 7.92 -29.12
N THR A 55 -5.06 6.90 -28.61
CA THR A 55 -5.36 5.49 -28.89
C THR A 55 -5.22 4.63 -27.64
N VAL A 56 -5.92 3.50 -27.62
CA VAL A 56 -5.87 2.52 -26.53
C VAL A 56 -4.47 1.91 -26.37
N GLU A 57 -3.75 1.72 -27.48
CA GLU A 57 -2.38 1.20 -27.47
C GLU A 57 -1.40 2.15 -26.75
N VAL A 58 -1.48 3.45 -27.03
CA VAL A 58 -0.66 4.46 -26.34
C VAL A 58 -1.04 4.53 -24.86
N ALA A 59 -2.34 4.48 -24.55
CA ALA A 59 -2.82 4.44 -23.17
C ALA A 59 -2.30 3.22 -22.39
N ALA A 60 -2.25 2.05 -23.02
CA ALA A 60 -1.70 0.84 -22.42
C ALA A 60 -0.20 0.98 -22.12
N ILE A 61 0.60 1.45 -23.09
CA ILE A 61 2.05 1.63 -22.92
C ILE A 61 2.35 2.65 -21.80
N VAL A 62 1.68 3.80 -21.81
CA VAL A 62 1.82 4.81 -20.75
C VAL A 62 1.36 4.26 -19.41
N GLY A 63 0.26 3.50 -19.39
CA GLY A 63 -0.24 2.83 -18.20
C GLY A 63 0.80 1.89 -17.57
N VAL A 64 1.45 1.05 -18.37
CA VAL A 64 2.53 0.16 -17.90
C VAL A 64 3.69 0.97 -17.33
N LEU A 65 4.14 2.02 -18.04
CA LEU A 65 5.24 2.87 -17.60
C LEU A 65 4.94 3.54 -16.25
N ILE A 66 3.77 4.17 -16.12
CA ILE A 66 3.38 4.84 -14.87
C ILE A 66 3.22 3.83 -13.73
N ASN A 67 2.65 2.66 -13.98
CA ASN A 67 2.54 1.62 -12.96
C ASN A 67 3.91 1.11 -12.51
N ALA A 68 4.88 0.96 -13.43
CA ALA A 68 6.24 0.57 -13.07
C ALA A 68 6.92 1.62 -12.20
N ILE A 69 6.75 2.91 -12.53
CA ILE A 69 7.26 4.03 -11.71
C ILE A 69 6.62 3.99 -10.32
N PHE A 70 5.30 3.87 -10.23
CA PHE A 70 4.61 3.80 -8.94
C PHE A 70 4.97 2.55 -8.13
N LEU A 71 5.23 1.41 -8.76
CA LEU A 71 5.69 0.22 -8.07
C LEU A 71 7.10 0.42 -7.49
N LEU A 72 8.01 1.02 -8.27
CA LEU A 72 9.39 1.31 -7.83
C LEU A 72 9.39 2.26 -6.62
N PHE A 73 8.52 3.26 -6.62
CA PHE A 73 8.41 4.24 -5.53
C PHE A 73 7.30 3.89 -4.51
N ALA A 74 6.82 2.64 -4.47
CA ALA A 74 5.86 2.21 -3.45
C ALA A 74 6.50 2.06 -2.06
N GLY A 75 7.83 1.98 -1.99
CA GLY A 75 8.59 1.90 -0.73
C GLY A 75 8.78 0.49 -0.19
N PHE A 76 8.57 -0.54 -1.01
CA PHE A 76 8.90 -1.95 -0.69
C PHE A 76 10.22 -2.39 -1.33
N ASN A 77 10.38 -2.21 -2.65
CA ASN A 77 11.62 -2.50 -3.35
C ASN A 77 11.95 -1.39 -4.37
N PRO A 78 12.85 -0.45 -4.04
CA PRO A 78 13.64 -0.35 -2.80
C PRO A 78 12.78 -0.01 -1.56
N PRO A 79 13.23 -0.37 -0.35
CA PRO A 79 12.59 0.06 0.89
C PRO A 79 12.55 1.58 1.01
N ALA A 80 11.48 2.12 1.59
CA ALA A 80 11.31 3.57 1.72
C ALA A 80 12.49 4.25 2.45
N GLY A 81 13.11 3.59 3.44
CA GLY A 81 14.26 4.11 4.17
C GLY A 81 15.53 4.28 3.33
N SER A 82 15.62 3.62 2.17
CA SER A 82 16.76 3.71 1.25
C SER A 82 16.54 4.65 0.06
N ILE A 83 15.35 5.27 -0.05
CA ILE A 83 15.06 6.21 -1.14
C ILE A 83 15.84 7.51 -0.88
N PRO A 84 16.72 7.96 -1.81
CA PRO A 84 17.47 9.20 -1.62
C PRO A 84 16.56 10.42 -1.48
N ASP A 85 16.94 11.40 -0.67
CA ASP A 85 16.13 12.59 -0.35
C ASP A 85 15.62 13.32 -1.59
N GLY A 86 16.45 13.40 -2.64
CA GLY A 86 16.08 14.04 -3.92
C GLY A 86 14.91 13.37 -4.65
N TYR A 87 14.67 12.07 -4.41
CA TYR A 87 13.56 11.30 -5.00
C TYR A 87 12.39 11.09 -4.03
N MET A 88 12.48 11.59 -2.80
CA MET A 88 11.44 11.43 -1.78
C MET A 88 10.10 12.06 -2.18
N TRP A 89 10.11 13.08 -3.06
CA TRP A 89 8.87 13.64 -3.61
C TRP A 89 8.11 12.65 -4.51
N LEU A 90 8.83 11.82 -5.29
CA LEU A 90 8.22 10.76 -6.11
C LEU A 90 7.58 9.70 -5.23
N TYR A 91 8.28 9.32 -4.14
CA TYR A 91 7.69 8.49 -3.10
C TYR A 91 6.39 9.12 -2.59
N ARG A 92 6.34 10.42 -2.26
CA ARG A 92 5.12 11.08 -1.74
C ARG A 92 3.93 11.14 -2.70
N ILE A 93 4.17 11.33 -4.00
CA ILE A 93 3.08 11.39 -4.98
C ILE A 93 2.63 10.02 -5.48
N THR A 94 3.35 8.96 -5.13
CA THR A 94 3.05 7.60 -5.56
C THR A 94 1.84 7.07 -4.78
N PRO A 95 0.70 6.82 -5.43
CA PRO A 95 -0.53 6.40 -4.75
C PRO A 95 -0.42 4.99 -4.16
N HIS A 96 0.34 4.09 -4.82
CA HIS A 96 0.54 2.69 -4.40
C HIS A 96 1.14 2.58 -2.99
N ARG A 97 1.99 3.54 -2.59
CA ARG A 97 2.65 3.52 -1.28
C ARG A 97 1.63 3.50 -0.14
N TYR A 98 0.51 4.22 -0.29
CA TYR A 98 -0.45 4.43 0.79
C TYR A 98 -1.26 3.16 1.02
N SER A 99 -1.72 2.53 -0.08
CA SER A 99 -2.37 1.22 -0.01
C SER A 99 -1.44 0.16 0.55
N LEU A 100 -0.18 0.13 0.10
CA LEU A 100 0.81 -0.84 0.58
C LEU A 100 1.13 -0.63 2.08
N SER A 101 1.29 0.62 2.52
CA SER A 101 1.46 0.96 3.94
C SER A 101 0.26 0.51 4.77
N ILE A 102 -0.97 0.74 4.30
CA ILE A 102 -2.18 0.26 5.01
C ILE A 102 -2.15 -1.26 5.17
N LEU A 103 -1.88 -2.01 4.09
CA LEU A 103 -1.83 -3.47 4.15
C LEU A 103 -0.79 -3.97 5.15
N ILE A 104 0.44 -3.47 5.04
CA ILE A 104 1.54 -3.92 5.88
C ILE A 104 1.29 -3.54 7.34
N SER A 105 0.85 -2.32 7.60
CA SER A 105 0.57 -1.84 8.95
C SER A 105 -0.64 -2.54 9.59
N LEU A 106 -1.67 -2.90 8.82
CA LEU A 106 -2.82 -3.68 9.32
C LEU A 106 -2.45 -5.10 9.71
N LEU A 107 -1.57 -5.75 8.94
CA LEU A 107 -1.23 -7.17 9.12
C LEU A 107 -0.10 -7.37 10.13
N PHE A 108 0.87 -6.45 10.15
CA PHE A 108 2.14 -6.63 10.86
C PHE A 108 2.49 -5.46 11.79
N GLY A 109 1.73 -4.38 11.78
CA GLY A 109 2.00 -3.20 12.61
C GLY A 109 1.38 -3.24 14.00
N ASP A 110 0.40 -4.13 14.24
CA ASP A 110 -0.27 -4.20 15.54
C ASP A 110 0.64 -4.87 16.59
N CYS A 111 1.02 -4.07 17.59
CA CYS A 111 1.71 -4.53 18.78
C CYS A 111 1.43 -3.55 19.95
N PRO A 112 0.43 -3.84 20.81
CA PRO A 112 0.02 -2.92 21.88
C PRO A 112 1.04 -2.87 23.03
N ASN A 113 1.75 -3.97 23.29
CA ASN A 113 2.81 -4.05 24.29
C ASN A 113 4.10 -4.45 23.58
N GLU A 114 5.01 -3.49 23.41
CA GLU A 114 6.29 -3.76 22.76
C GLU A 114 7.17 -4.64 23.66
N PRO A 115 7.72 -5.75 23.12
CA PRO A 115 8.60 -6.60 23.91
C PRO A 115 9.93 -5.88 24.16
N THR A 116 10.51 -6.15 25.31
CA THR A 116 11.81 -5.57 25.70
C THR A 116 12.91 -6.59 25.45
N TYR A 117 13.96 -6.18 24.76
CA TYR A 117 15.14 -7.01 24.58
C TYR A 117 16.03 -6.96 25.82
N ASP A 118 16.30 -8.11 26.43
CA ASP A 118 17.22 -8.24 27.56
C ASP A 118 18.61 -8.63 27.05
N GLU A 119 19.58 -7.73 27.19
CA GLU A 119 20.97 -7.96 26.76
C GLU A 119 21.67 -9.05 27.58
N ALA A 120 21.27 -9.27 28.84
CA ALA A 120 21.91 -10.26 29.70
C ALA A 120 21.51 -11.70 29.34
N THR A 121 20.24 -11.91 28.99
CA THR A 121 19.72 -13.23 28.60
C THR A 121 19.69 -13.44 27.10
N GLN A 122 19.94 -12.40 26.30
CA GLN A 122 19.86 -12.39 24.84
C GLN A 122 18.47 -12.79 24.32
N THR A 123 17.41 -12.45 25.07
CA THR A 123 16.03 -12.85 24.76
C THR A 123 15.06 -11.68 24.89
N TYR A 124 13.93 -11.77 24.19
CA TYR A 124 12.83 -10.83 24.34
C TYR A 124 11.91 -11.23 25.48
N LEU A 125 11.61 -10.27 26.34
CA LEU A 125 10.65 -10.38 27.44
C LEU A 125 9.31 -9.76 27.01
N ASN A 126 8.20 -10.29 27.53
CA ASN A 126 6.83 -9.80 27.30
C ASN A 126 6.37 -9.83 25.83
N VAL A 127 6.78 -10.85 25.07
CA VAL A 127 6.36 -11.03 23.67
C VAL A 127 4.85 -11.32 23.59
N GLY A 128 4.11 -10.41 22.96
CA GLY A 128 2.68 -10.57 22.69
C GLY A 128 2.40 -11.58 21.56
N PRO A 129 1.17 -12.14 21.50
CA PRO A 129 0.79 -13.11 20.46
C PRO A 129 0.66 -12.50 19.05
N GLN A 130 0.58 -11.17 18.93
CA GLN A 130 0.48 -10.49 17.64
C GLN A 130 1.77 -10.63 16.84
N ILE A 131 1.66 -10.80 15.53
CA ILE A 131 2.82 -10.98 14.65
C ILE A 131 3.75 -9.76 14.71
N GLY A 132 3.21 -8.54 14.84
CA GLY A 132 4.02 -7.33 15.00
C GLY A 132 4.92 -7.33 16.23
N CYS A 133 4.50 -8.01 17.31
CA CYS A 133 5.29 -8.15 18.53
C CYS A 133 6.33 -9.26 18.47
N GLN A 134 6.30 -10.14 17.47
CA GLN A 134 7.25 -11.24 17.40
C GLN A 134 8.66 -10.72 17.07
N PRO A 135 9.71 -11.29 17.70
CA PRO A 135 11.08 -10.97 17.33
C PRO A 135 11.35 -11.42 15.89
N LEU A 136 12.08 -10.61 15.14
CA LEU A 136 12.43 -10.96 13.77
C LEU A 136 13.58 -11.96 13.78
N GLU A 137 13.34 -13.14 13.23
CA GLU A 137 14.35 -14.20 13.15
C GLU A 137 15.18 -14.11 11.87
N ASN A 138 16.41 -14.66 11.90
CA ASN A 138 17.31 -14.76 10.75
C ASN A 138 17.65 -13.42 10.08
N THR A 139 17.71 -12.34 10.85
CA THR A 139 18.15 -11.04 10.33
C THR A 139 19.63 -11.09 9.94
N PRO A 140 20.03 -10.36 8.88
CA PRO A 140 21.45 -10.15 8.58
C PRO A 140 22.12 -9.44 9.76
N LEU A 141 23.42 -9.69 9.98
CA LEU A 141 24.20 -9.06 11.07
C LEU A 141 24.19 -7.52 11.04
N SER A 142 23.82 -6.91 9.91
CA SER A 142 23.67 -5.46 9.76
C SER A 142 22.40 -4.91 10.42
N ILE A 143 21.42 -5.76 10.75
CA ILE A 143 20.15 -5.39 11.36
C ILE A 143 20.16 -5.95 12.79
N GLY A 144 20.24 -5.05 13.76
CA GLY A 144 20.24 -5.42 15.18
C GLY A 144 18.96 -6.12 15.62
N HIS A 145 18.89 -6.49 16.90
CA HIS A 145 17.70 -7.10 17.48
C HIS A 145 16.49 -6.18 17.30
N THR A 146 15.52 -6.62 16.50
CA THR A 146 14.28 -5.89 16.24
C THR A 146 13.08 -6.84 16.21
N THR A 147 11.88 -6.29 16.36
CA THR A 147 10.61 -7.00 16.17
C THR A 147 10.12 -6.84 14.73
N VAL A 148 9.10 -7.60 14.34
CA VAL A 148 8.46 -7.42 13.03
C VAL A 148 7.95 -5.99 12.84
N LYS A 149 7.27 -5.42 13.84
CA LYS A 149 6.83 -4.01 13.82
C LYS A 149 8.02 -3.06 13.67
N GLY A 150 9.05 -3.23 14.50
CA GLY A 150 10.24 -2.39 14.48
C GLY A 150 10.95 -2.40 13.13
N TYR A 151 11.08 -3.58 12.52
CA TYR A 151 11.65 -3.73 11.18
C TYR A 151 10.86 -2.97 10.12
N ILE A 152 9.52 -3.10 10.13
CA ILE A 152 8.66 -2.44 9.16
C ILE A 152 8.72 -0.92 9.28
N GLU A 153 8.72 -0.41 10.50
CA GLU A 153 8.81 1.03 10.74
C GLU A 153 10.18 1.60 10.36
N GLN A 154 11.27 0.88 10.65
CA GLN A 154 12.63 1.35 10.37
C GLN A 154 13.02 1.22 8.89
N VAL A 155 12.68 0.09 8.25
CA VAL A 155 13.13 -0.21 6.88
C VAL A 155 12.15 0.30 5.83
N PHE A 156 10.85 0.11 6.06
CA PHE A 156 9.80 0.48 5.10
C PHE A 156 9.08 1.79 5.44
N ASN A 157 9.32 2.38 6.62
CA ASN A 157 8.65 3.61 7.07
C ASN A 157 7.11 3.49 7.04
N MET A 158 6.57 2.34 7.48
CA MET A 158 5.14 2.04 7.47
C MET A 158 4.62 1.81 8.89
N LYS A 159 4.08 2.86 9.49
CA LYS A 159 3.65 2.84 10.90
C LYS A 159 2.19 2.45 11.05
N HIS A 160 1.88 1.77 12.15
CA HIS A 160 0.49 1.41 12.47
C HIS A 160 -0.39 2.64 12.70
N ASP A 161 0.15 3.68 13.32
CA ASP A 161 -0.59 4.92 13.62
C ASP A 161 -1.00 5.70 12.36
N ASP A 162 -0.30 5.49 11.24
CA ASP A 162 -0.54 6.21 9.99
C ASP A 162 -1.68 5.62 9.14
N ILE A 163 -2.28 4.50 9.55
CA ILE A 163 -3.32 3.78 8.77
C ILE A 163 -4.46 4.73 8.32
N TRP A 164 -5.01 5.53 9.25
CA TRP A 164 -6.13 6.41 8.94
C TRP A 164 -5.74 7.58 8.03
N SER A 165 -4.55 8.15 8.25
CA SER A 165 -3.98 9.18 7.38
C SER A 165 -3.78 8.64 5.96
N ASN A 166 -3.25 7.41 5.84
CA ASN A 166 -3.06 6.74 4.57
C ASN A 166 -4.39 6.47 3.85
N PHE A 167 -5.44 6.06 4.55
CA PHE A 167 -6.78 5.95 3.94
C PHE A 167 -7.25 7.29 3.39
N GLY A 168 -7.04 8.38 4.14
CA GLY A 168 -7.33 9.74 3.67
C GLY A 168 -6.62 10.07 2.35
N TYR A 169 -5.32 9.77 2.24
CA TYR A 169 -4.57 9.96 1.00
C TYR A 169 -5.12 9.12 -0.16
N VAL A 170 -5.49 7.85 0.07
CA VAL A 170 -6.10 7.01 -0.97
C VAL A 170 -7.38 7.64 -1.51
N PHE A 171 -8.27 8.16 -0.65
CA PHE A 171 -9.47 8.86 -1.10
C PHE A 171 -9.15 10.13 -1.90
N ILE A 172 -8.13 10.88 -1.50
CA ILE A 172 -7.66 12.07 -2.23
C ILE A 172 -7.20 11.69 -3.64
N PHE A 173 -6.38 10.64 -3.80
CA PHE A 173 -5.92 10.18 -5.12
C PHE A 173 -7.06 9.69 -6.00
N ILE A 174 -8.01 8.92 -5.44
CA ILE A 174 -9.22 8.48 -6.15
C ILE A 174 -10.00 9.68 -6.67
N ALA A 175 -10.22 10.70 -5.84
CA ALA A 175 -10.92 11.92 -6.22
C ALA A 175 -10.16 12.69 -7.32
N ILE A 176 -8.84 12.84 -7.18
CA ILE A 176 -7.99 13.51 -8.18
C ILE A 176 -8.08 12.79 -9.52
N PHE A 177 -7.85 11.47 -9.58
CA PHE A 177 -7.94 10.71 -10.84
C PHE A 177 -9.32 10.77 -11.45
N ARG A 178 -10.37 10.78 -10.62
CA ARG A 178 -11.74 10.91 -11.11
C ARG A 178 -12.00 12.28 -11.73
N VAL A 179 -11.60 13.36 -11.06
CA VAL A 179 -11.76 14.73 -11.58
C VAL A 179 -10.96 14.91 -12.87
N LEU A 180 -9.70 14.47 -12.89
CA LEU A 180 -8.86 14.53 -14.09
C LEU A 180 -9.48 13.75 -15.25
N SER A 181 -10.05 12.57 -14.99
CA SER A 181 -10.72 11.76 -16.03
C SER A 181 -11.92 12.50 -16.63
N LEU A 182 -12.72 13.17 -15.78
CA LEU A 182 -13.88 13.94 -16.22
C LEU A 182 -13.47 15.18 -17.01
N LEU A 183 -12.38 15.85 -16.61
CA LEU A 183 -11.82 16.98 -17.35
C LEU A 183 -11.28 16.53 -18.71
N ALA A 184 -10.54 15.41 -18.75
CA ALA A 184 -10.06 14.83 -20.00
C ALA A 184 -11.24 14.53 -20.94
N LEU A 185 -12.29 13.87 -20.45
CA LEU A 185 -13.49 13.57 -21.23
C LEU A 185 -14.22 14.82 -21.74
N ARG A 186 -14.21 15.91 -20.96
CA ARG A 186 -14.90 17.17 -21.31
C ARG A 186 -14.14 17.98 -22.36
N TYR A 187 -12.81 18.04 -22.25
CA TYR A 187 -11.99 18.98 -23.01
C TYR A 187 -11.14 18.34 -24.11
N ILE A 188 -10.91 17.03 -24.05
CA ILE A 188 -10.10 16.31 -25.05
C ILE A 188 -11.05 15.56 -25.97
N ASN A 189 -10.99 15.86 -27.27
CA ASN A 189 -11.78 15.17 -28.29
C ASN A 189 -10.87 14.71 -29.44
N HIS A 190 -10.56 13.42 -29.44
CA HIS A 190 -9.72 12.79 -30.47
C HIS A 190 -10.47 12.46 -31.77
N GLN A 191 -11.80 12.64 -31.82
CA GLN A 191 -12.62 12.38 -33.01
C GLN A 191 -12.75 13.60 -33.95
N LYS A 192 -12.35 14.80 -33.51
CA LYS A 192 -12.40 16.04 -34.33
C LYS A 192 -11.14 16.28 -35.17
N ARG A 193 -10.56 15.22 -35.75
CA ARG A 193 -9.39 15.35 -36.62
C ARG A 193 -9.73 15.17 -38.08
#